data_AF-A0A7V9SHH1-F1
#
_entry.id   AF-A0A7V9SHH1-F1
#
_cell.length_a   1.000
_cell.length_b   1.000
_cell.length_c   1.000
_cell.angle_alpha   90.00
_cell.angle_beta   90.00
_cell.angle_gamma   90.00
#
_symmetry.space_group_name_H-M   'P 1'
#
loop_
_entity.id
_entity.type
_entity.pdbx_description
1 polymer ?
#
loop_
_entity_poly.entity_id
_entity_poly.type
_entity_poly.pdbx_seq_one_letter_code
_entity_poly.pdbx_strand_id
1 'polypeptide(L)'
;MRLEAHCHTCGRTFLLSQIGPDADAPGRCPFCGARFARHYTSVLVETVAEVEVAAANFVRVLGRLQGMETGFDIDIEAALRSVGDQVRSHAVPKAG
;
A
#
# COMPACT_ATOMS: atom_id res chain seq x y z
N MET A 1 2.26 -1.34 8.53
CA MET A 1 2.95 -0.67 7.42
C MET A 1 2.18 0.61 7.11
N ARG A 2 2.84 1.66 6.59
CA ARG A 2 2.16 2.83 6.04
C ARG A 2 2.56 3.01 4.59
N LEU A 3 1.63 3.41 3.73
CA LEU A 3 1.92 3.62 2.31
C LEU A 3 2.43 5.03 2.04
N GLU A 4 3.52 5.14 1.29
CA GLU A 4 4.11 6.42 0.87
C GLU A 4 3.69 6.77 -0.56
N ALA A 5 3.54 8.07 -0.82
CA ALA A 5 3.33 8.63 -2.14
C ALA A 5 4.35 9.73 -2.41
N HIS A 6 4.82 9.79 -3.66
CA HIS A 6 5.72 10.83 -4.13
C HIS A 6 4.95 11.86 -4.95
N CYS A 7 5.03 13.14 -4.58
CA CYS A 7 4.39 14.21 -5.34
C CYS A 7 5.26 14.63 -6.52
N HIS A 8 4.80 14.39 -7.76
CA HIS A 8 5.53 14.83 -8.96
C HIS A 8 5.60 16.36 -9.14
N THR A 9 4.79 17.14 -8.41
CA THR A 9 4.82 18.61 -8.50
C THR A 9 5.90 19.23 -7.62
N CYS A 10 6.06 18.77 -6.37
CA CYS A 10 7.04 19.35 -5.43
C CYS A 10 8.19 18.41 -5.05
N GLY A 11 8.19 17.17 -5.55
CA GLY A 11 9.23 16.16 -5.32
C GLY A 11 9.26 15.59 -3.89
N ARG A 12 8.30 15.91 -3.04
CA ARG A 12 8.26 15.43 -1.66
C ARG A 12 7.48 14.12 -1.53
N THR A 13 7.99 13.25 -0.68
CA THR A 13 7.29 12.04 -0.24
C THR A 13 6.43 12.33 0.99
N PHE A 14 5.25 11.74 1.05
CA PHE A 14 4.33 11.85 2.19
C PHE A 14 3.53 10.56 2.34
N LEU A 15 2.84 10.39 3.47
CA LEU A 15 2.03 9.20 3.72
C LEU A 15 0.66 9.35 3.05
N LEU A 16 0.18 8.32 2.36
CA LEU A 16 -1.16 8.35 1.74
C LEU A 16 -2.27 8.56 2.77
N SER A 17 -2.09 8.14 4.02
CA SER A 17 -3.02 8.40 5.11
C SER A 17 -3.13 9.89 5.50
N GLN A 18 -2.16 10.73 5.15
CA GLN A 18 -2.20 12.19 5.42
C GLN A 18 -3.15 12.96 4.49
N ILE A 19 -3.69 12.31 3.44
CA ILE A 19 -4.57 12.96 2.46
C ILE A 19 -5.97 12.34 2.45
N GLY A 20 -6.35 11.69 3.56
CA GLY A 20 -7.65 11.06 3.79
C GLY A 20 -8.82 12.04 3.94
N PRO A 21 -10.06 11.55 4.14
CA PRO A 21 -11.25 12.38 4.29
C PRO A 21 -11.20 13.27 5.54
N ASP A 22 -10.48 12.84 6.58
CA ASP A 22 -10.30 13.60 7.83
C ASP A 22 -9.17 14.65 7.74
N ALA A 23 -8.47 14.73 6.60
CA ALA A 23 -7.44 15.74 6.38
C ALA A 23 -8.07 17.10 6.05
N ASP A 24 -7.40 18.20 6.42
CA ASP A 24 -7.83 19.56 6.08
C ASP A 24 -8.00 19.78 4.56
N ALA A 25 -7.28 19.00 3.75
CA ALA A 25 -7.25 19.09 2.30
C ALA A 25 -7.21 17.69 1.64
N PRO A 26 -8.34 16.95 1.61
CA PRO A 26 -8.37 15.59 1.06
C PRO A 26 -7.93 15.54 -0.40
N GLY A 27 -7.17 14.50 -0.76
CA GLY A 27 -6.69 14.31 -2.13
C GLY A 27 -5.75 15.40 -2.64
N ARG A 28 -5.06 16.11 -1.75
CA ARG A 28 -4.07 17.13 -2.10
C ARG A 28 -2.75 16.85 -1.43
N CYS A 29 -1.65 17.12 -2.14
CA CYS A 29 -0.33 17.07 -1.54
C CYS A 29 -0.29 18.00 -0.30
N PRO A 30 0.09 17.50 0.89
CA PRO A 30 0.13 18.29 2.12
C PRO A 30 1.11 19.47 2.07
N PHE A 31 2.07 19.44 1.13
CA PHE A 31 3.13 20.44 1.04
C PHE A 31 2.90 21.54 0.00
N CYS A 32 2.26 21.22 -1.12
CA CYS A 32 2.10 22.17 -2.23
C CYS A 32 0.65 22.31 -2.74
N GLY A 33 -0.29 21.54 -2.20
CA GLY A 33 -1.69 21.62 -2.58
C GLY A 33 -2.05 21.01 -3.94
N ALA A 34 -1.09 20.39 -4.64
CA ALA A 34 -1.31 19.69 -5.91
C ALA A 34 -2.41 18.63 -5.76
N ARG A 35 -3.38 18.64 -6.68
CA ARG A 35 -4.53 17.73 -6.65
C ARG A 35 -4.16 16.36 -7.21
N PHE A 36 -4.60 15.32 -6.53
CA PHE A 36 -4.74 14.00 -7.14
C PHE A 36 -5.87 14.02 -8.17
N ALA A 37 -5.81 13.14 -9.18
CA ALA A 37 -6.85 13.08 -10.23
C ALA A 37 -8.24 12.91 -9.60
N ARG A 38 -9.26 13.62 -10.11
CA ARG A 38 -10.61 13.70 -9.48
C ARG A 38 -11.29 12.34 -9.26
N HIS A 39 -10.97 11.34 -10.08
CA HIS A 39 -11.54 9.99 -9.98
C HIS A 39 -10.88 9.14 -8.89
N TYR A 40 -9.76 9.62 -8.33
CA TYR A 40 -8.94 8.88 -7.37
C TYR A 40 -9.39 9.13 -5.92
N THR A 41 -9.93 10.31 -5.62
CA THR A 41 -10.15 10.78 -4.25
C THR A 41 -11.14 9.98 -3.41
N SER A 42 -12.19 9.44 -4.02
CA SER A 42 -13.24 8.74 -3.26
C SER A 42 -12.86 7.31 -2.88
N VAL A 43 -12.10 6.62 -3.73
CA VAL A 43 -11.74 5.20 -3.53
C VAL A 43 -10.38 5.06 -2.85
N LEU A 44 -9.46 6.00 -3.08
CA LEU A 44 -8.08 5.92 -2.59
C LEU A 44 -7.98 5.67 -1.09
N VAL A 45 -8.77 6.39 -0.29
CA VAL A 45 -8.61 6.36 1.16
C VAL A 45 -9.08 5.04 1.75
N GLU A 46 -10.26 4.57 1.32
CA GLU A 46 -10.80 3.28 1.72
C GLU A 46 -9.83 2.16 1.33
N THR A 47 -9.36 2.17 0.07
CA THR A 47 -8.37 1.18 -0.40
C THR A 47 -7.05 1.26 0.36
N VAL A 48 -6.55 2.45 0.71
CA VAL A 48 -5.32 2.60 1.51
C VAL A 48 -5.51 1.99 2.90
N ALA A 49 -6.63 2.27 3.55
CA ALA A 49 -6.94 1.72 4.87
C ALA A 49 -7.06 0.18 4.81
N GLU A 50 -7.75 -0.35 3.80
CA GLU A 50 -7.88 -1.80 3.57
C GLU A 50 -6.51 -2.46 3.37
N VAL A 51 -5.63 -1.88 2.55
CA VAL A 51 -4.29 -2.41 2.31
C VAL A 51 -3.44 -2.38 3.58
N GLU A 52 -3.49 -1.30 4.36
CA GLU A 52 -2.72 -1.20 5.61
C GLU A 52 -3.16 -2.25 6.65
N VAL A 53 -4.48 -2.49 6.78
CA VAL A 53 -5.05 -3.54 7.64
C VAL A 53 -4.68 -4.93 7.14
N ALA A 54 -4.83 -5.20 5.84
CA ALA A 54 -4.50 -6.48 5.24
C ALA A 54 -3.01 -6.81 5.39
N ALA A 55 -2.12 -5.82 5.18
CA ALA A 55 -0.68 -5.99 5.37
C ALA A 55 -0.33 -6.31 6.83
N ALA A 56 -0.94 -5.62 7.80
CA ALA A 56 -0.72 -5.91 9.21
C ALA A 56 -1.15 -7.35 9.57
N ASN A 57 -2.30 -7.79 9.04
CA ASN A 57 -2.78 -9.14 9.23
C ASN A 57 -1.86 -10.19 8.59
N PHE A 58 -1.41 -9.94 7.36
CA PHE A 58 -0.49 -10.82 6.63
C PHE A 58 0.81 -11.03 7.39
N VAL A 59 1.46 -9.95 7.84
CA VAL A 59 2.69 -10.00 8.64
C VAL A 59 2.47 -10.81 9.92
N ARG A 60 1.34 -10.59 10.62
CA ARG A 60 1.01 -11.29 11.86
C ARG A 60 0.85 -12.80 11.65
N VAL A 61 0.16 -13.22 10.59
CA VAL A 61 -0.07 -14.65 10.31
C VAL A 61 1.21 -15.32 9.80
N LEU A 62 1.97 -14.65 8.92
CA LEU A 62 3.24 -15.17 8.42
C LEU A 62 4.29 -15.30 9.53
N GLY A 63 4.36 -14.33 10.43
CA GLY A 63 5.26 -14.40 11.60
C GLY A 63 4.91 -15.54 12.54
N ARG A 64 3.62 -15.90 12.69
CA ARG A 64 3.22 -17.11 13.43
C ARG A 64 3.74 -18.38 12.78
N LEU A 65 3.64 -18.48 11.45
CA LEU A 65 4.13 -19.63 10.70
C LEU A 65 5.66 -19.79 10.84
N GLN A 66 6.41 -18.69 10.79
CA GLN A 66 7.86 -18.69 11.00
C GLN A 66 8.27 -19.11 12.42
N GLY A 67 7.44 -18.79 13.41
CA GLY A 67 7.69 -19.14 14.81
C GLY A 67 7.33 -20.59 15.19
N MET A 68 6.81 -21.39 14.26
CA MET A 68 6.49 -22.79 14.52
C MET A 68 7.75 -23.65 14.42
N GLU A 69 8.02 -24.46 15.45
CA GLU A 69 8.99 -25.55 15.32
C GLU A 69 8.44 -26.56 14.31
N THR A 70 9.16 -26.73 13.22
CA THR A 70 8.82 -27.71 12.18
C THR A 70 10.06 -28.53 11.84
N GLY A 71 9.86 -29.67 11.18
CA GLY A 71 10.96 -30.51 10.69
C GLY A 71 11.54 -30.05 9.35
N PHE A 72 11.24 -28.83 8.91
CA PHE A 72 11.59 -28.30 7.58
C PHE A 72 11.77 -26.78 7.61
N ASP A 73 12.49 -26.22 6.64
CA ASP A 73 12.64 -24.77 6.50
C ASP A 73 11.50 -24.17 5.68
N ILE A 74 10.92 -23.09 6.16
CA ILE A 74 9.90 -22.32 5.44
C ILE A 74 10.60 -21.16 4.72
N ASP A 75 10.62 -21.19 3.38
CA ASP A 75 11.20 -20.13 2.56
C ASP A 75 10.25 -18.91 2.48
N ILE A 76 10.29 -18.08 3.52
CA ILE A 76 9.51 -16.84 3.63
C ILE A 76 9.88 -15.86 2.52
N GLU A 77 11.15 -15.79 2.14
CA GLU A 77 11.64 -14.88 1.10
C GLU A 77 11.04 -15.22 -0.26
N ALA A 78 10.95 -16.51 -0.62
CA ALA A 78 10.25 -16.93 -1.83
C ALA A 78 8.76 -16.57 -1.82
N ALA A 79 8.09 -16.74 -0.67
CA ALA A 79 6.69 -16.36 -0.53
C ALA A 79 6.49 -14.84 -0.73
N LEU A 80 7.33 -14.00 -0.13
CA LEU A 80 7.28 -12.54 -0.28
C LEU A 80 7.55 -12.10 -1.73
N ARG A 81 8.51 -12.73 -2.41
CA ARG A 81 8.76 -12.49 -3.85
C ARG A 81 7.52 -12.78 -4.69
N SER A 82 6.89 -13.93 -4.47
CA SER A 82 5.68 -14.35 -5.19
C SER A 82 4.51 -13.37 -4.99
N VAL A 83 4.32 -12.88 -3.75
CA VAL A 83 3.30 -11.83 -3.48
C VAL A 83 3.62 -10.56 -4.27
N GLY A 84 4.88 -10.12 -4.29
CA GLY A 84 5.29 -8.95 -5.06
C GLY A 84 5.04 -9.09 -6.56
N ASP A 85 5.29 -10.27 -7.15
CA ASP A 85 5.02 -10.56 -8.55
C ASP A 85 3.52 -10.52 -8.88
N GLN A 86 2.68 -11.08 -7.99
CA GLN A 86 1.24 -11.08 -8.15
C GLN A 86 0.66 -9.66 -8.08
N VAL A 87 1.13 -8.81 -7.14
CA VAL A 87 0.66 -7.42 -7.06
C VAL A 87 1.01 -6.64 -8.34
N ARG A 88 2.21 -6.85 -8.89
CA ARG A 88 2.63 -6.18 -10.14
C ARG A 88 1.82 -6.62 -11.36
N SER A 89 1.45 -7.89 -11.46
CA SER A 89 0.68 -8.40 -12.60
C SER A 89 -0.74 -7.84 -12.64
N HIS A 90 -1.32 -7.47 -11.49
CA HIS A 90 -2.61 -6.77 -11.41
C HIS A 90 -2.56 -5.31 -11.89
N ALA A 91 -1.40 -4.66 -11.92
CA ALA A 91 -1.27 -3.24 -12.26
C ALA A 91 -1.19 -2.95 -13.77
N VAL A 92 -1.09 -3.96 -14.63
CA VAL A 92 -1.08 -3.78 -16.09
C VAL A 92 -2.53 -3.70 -16.59
N PRO A 93 -3.01 -2.58 -17.14
CA PRO A 93 -4.29 -2.57 -17.83
C PRO A 93 -4.19 -3.50 -19.02
N LYS A 94 -5.14 -4.43 -19.18
CA LYS A 94 -5.33 -5.08 -20.48
C LYS A 94 -5.64 -3.96 -21.47
N ALA A 95 -4.70 -3.69 -22.38
CA ALA A 95 -4.98 -2.90 -23.57
C ALA A 95 -6.06 -3.65 -24.36
N GLY A 96 -7.29 -3.19 -24.23
CA GLY A 96 -8.42 -3.56 -25.10
C GLY A 96 -8.57 -2.51 -26.18
#